data_AF-A0A538RZ55-F1
#
_entry.id   AF-A0A538RZ55-F1
#
_cell.length_a   1.000
_cell.length_b   1.000
_cell.length_c   1.000
_cell.angle_alpha   90.00
_cell.angle_beta   90.00
_cell.angle_gamma   90.00
#
_symmetry.space_group_name_H-M   'P 1'
#
loop_
_entity.id
_entity.type
_entity.pdbx_description
1 polymer ?
#
loop_
_entity_poly.entity_id
_entity_poly.type
_entity_poly.pdbx_seq_one_letter_code
_entity_poly.pdbx_strand_id
1 'polypeptide(L)'
;MDAHLDALLAAIVCLKEPEPADLVSCLRGMPELGLLPSPWDTWTLIGLTRHRERQFWVAEIIRNRLRGAPADLAAIGAFGQPDGVPQSGPVPGMPEWEYYFHGRGCCISHKVDGDAIDVDFWDDSADYFDTFFYKNYLESLRRPEPPEQRLRELHPSARAVTIAITDLLAAGALTPLPGSDSHPYRLADEVTAVADDIASFCTAWPHPDRRVWLAALIGDWLAADDAAAGRPELTAVTGPSAARCREIRWHRLRRELGEQYRGADALQALADLGPPSGLISAALDVIGQQDDPRWCARVHKLFSRVDPAGQIPQPHIWITSLKFLLRHGHGTAELITSLAKAGRTEVGEAVLLSLEHAPELALPLIRKALLDDVPIDRTQVAAILALIKAPWSQRELLGALEGSRNQEKTADVRAALLESGDEEAQKTVLAWEARNPHENETGSYLEIGGRRLGPFYTFGELSLKNRASRIRYEMDKLHDRVMKLKDIVPPEPPARRPWWKFWGS
;
A
#
# COMPACT_ATOMS: atom_id res chain seq x y z
N MET A 1 -5.56 -0.70 -31.17
CA MET A 1 -6.14 -1.70 -30.26
C MET A 1 -6.16 -3.06 -30.95
N ASP A 2 -6.03 -4.16 -30.21
CA ASP A 2 -6.10 -5.51 -30.76
C ASP A 2 -7.55 -6.02 -30.89
N ALA A 3 -7.74 -7.08 -31.67
CA ALA A 3 -9.08 -7.61 -31.96
C ALA A 3 -9.80 -8.17 -30.73
N HIS A 4 -9.07 -8.60 -29.70
CA HIS A 4 -9.66 -9.12 -28.47
C HIS A 4 -10.33 -8.00 -27.68
N LEU A 5 -9.65 -6.86 -27.54
CA LEU A 5 -10.21 -5.68 -26.90
C LEU A 5 -11.39 -5.11 -27.69
N ASP A 6 -11.31 -5.02 -29.02
CA ASP A 6 -12.44 -4.60 -29.85
C ASP A 6 -13.69 -5.46 -29.59
N ALA A 7 -13.51 -6.79 -29.50
CA ALA A 7 -14.57 -7.72 -29.17
C ALA A 7 -15.13 -7.52 -27.75
N LEU A 8 -14.28 -7.25 -26.76
CA LEU A 8 -14.71 -6.94 -25.40
C LEU A 8 -15.55 -5.65 -25.34
N LEU A 9 -15.09 -4.56 -25.98
CA LEU A 9 -15.84 -3.30 -25.95
C LEU A 9 -17.19 -3.46 -26.65
N ALA A 10 -17.23 -4.17 -27.78
CA ALA A 10 -18.49 -4.51 -28.45
C ALA A 10 -19.42 -5.34 -27.54
N ALA A 11 -18.90 -6.32 -26.81
CA ALA A 11 -19.68 -7.12 -25.87
C ALA A 11 -20.26 -6.28 -24.72
N ILE A 12 -19.50 -5.32 -24.18
CA ILE A 12 -19.96 -4.42 -23.12
C ILE A 12 -21.09 -3.50 -23.63
N VAL A 13 -21.02 -3.01 -24.87
CA VAL A 13 -22.08 -2.20 -25.47
C VAL A 13 -23.40 -2.99 -25.60
N CYS A 14 -23.33 -4.31 -25.83
CA CYS A 14 -24.49 -5.19 -25.90
C CYS A 14 -25.20 -5.42 -24.54
N LEU A 15 -24.68 -4.90 -23.42
CA LEU A 15 -25.28 -5.04 -22.08
C LEU A 15 -26.69 -4.44 -21.95
N LYS A 16 -27.10 -3.61 -22.92
CA LYS A 16 -28.46 -3.05 -23.03
C LYS A 16 -29.51 -4.11 -23.33
N GLU A 17 -29.11 -5.29 -23.77
CA GLU A 17 -30.01 -6.42 -24.00
C GLU A 17 -30.41 -7.11 -22.68
N PRO A 18 -31.66 -7.59 -22.57
CA PRO A 18 -32.09 -8.37 -21.42
C PRO A 18 -31.34 -9.70 -21.35
N GLU A 19 -31.28 -10.28 -20.14
CA GLU A 19 -30.71 -11.62 -19.97
C GLU A 19 -31.44 -12.63 -20.87
N PRO A 20 -30.71 -13.51 -21.60
CA PRO A 20 -31.33 -14.51 -22.45
C PRO A 20 -32.23 -15.47 -21.66
N ALA A 21 -33.42 -15.76 -22.21
CA ALA A 21 -34.35 -16.71 -21.59
C ALA A 21 -33.78 -18.14 -21.51
N ASP A 22 -32.93 -18.54 -22.46
CA ASP A 22 -32.18 -19.79 -22.43
C ASP A 22 -30.69 -19.50 -22.23
N LEU A 23 -30.32 -19.31 -20.97
CA LEU A 23 -28.94 -18.98 -20.59
C LEU A 23 -27.96 -20.11 -20.96
N VAL A 24 -28.35 -21.38 -20.84
CA VAL A 24 -27.47 -22.52 -21.16
C VAL A 24 -27.09 -22.52 -22.65
N SER A 25 -28.07 -22.33 -23.54
CA SER A 25 -27.83 -22.23 -24.99
C SER A 25 -26.97 -21.02 -25.31
N CYS A 26 -27.26 -19.88 -24.68
CA CYS A 26 -26.49 -18.67 -24.90
C CYS A 26 -25.03 -18.79 -24.45
N LEU A 27 -24.77 -19.37 -23.27
CA LEU A 27 -23.40 -19.61 -22.77
C LEU A 27 -22.59 -20.54 -23.67
N ARG A 28 -23.23 -21.52 -24.34
CA ARG A 28 -22.56 -22.38 -25.32
C ARG A 28 -22.19 -21.65 -26.61
N GLY A 29 -22.91 -20.58 -26.94
CA GLY A 29 -22.67 -19.73 -28.10
C GLY A 29 -21.70 -18.58 -27.83
N MET A 30 -21.21 -18.42 -26.60
CA MET A 30 -20.25 -17.38 -26.26
C MET A 30 -18.92 -17.54 -27.00
N PRO A 31 -18.18 -16.45 -27.23
CA PRO A 31 -16.87 -16.51 -27.87
C PRO A 31 -15.95 -17.54 -27.21
N GLU A 32 -15.21 -18.30 -28.03
CA GLU A 32 -14.21 -19.23 -27.54
C GLU A 32 -13.16 -18.52 -26.66
N LEU A 33 -12.63 -19.25 -25.69
CA LEU A 33 -11.55 -18.75 -24.83
C LEU A 33 -10.36 -18.27 -25.66
N GLY A 34 -9.92 -17.05 -25.37
CA GLY A 34 -8.86 -16.38 -26.11
C GLY A 34 -9.36 -15.47 -27.23
N LEU A 35 -10.67 -15.40 -27.51
CA LEU A 35 -11.26 -14.36 -28.38
C LEU A 35 -11.58 -13.06 -27.64
N LEU A 36 -11.65 -13.11 -26.31
CA LEU A 36 -11.73 -11.96 -25.41
C LEU A 36 -10.44 -11.86 -24.59
N PRO A 37 -10.10 -10.68 -24.04
CA PRO A 37 -8.99 -10.51 -23.11
C PRO A 37 -9.16 -11.42 -21.89
N SER A 38 -8.06 -11.68 -21.19
CA SER A 38 -8.14 -12.51 -20.00
C SER A 38 -8.97 -11.80 -18.90
N PRO A 39 -9.61 -12.52 -17.97
CA PRO A 39 -10.36 -11.90 -16.87
C PRO A 39 -9.53 -10.87 -16.09
N TRP A 40 -8.23 -11.14 -15.93
CA TRP A 40 -7.28 -10.24 -15.27
C TRP A 40 -7.12 -8.91 -16.00
N ASP A 41 -7.06 -8.94 -17.33
CA ASP A 41 -6.88 -7.74 -18.16
C ASP A 41 -8.20 -6.98 -18.27
N THR A 42 -9.31 -7.68 -18.50
CA THR A 42 -10.66 -7.13 -18.56
C THR A 42 -11.02 -6.37 -17.28
N TRP A 43 -10.86 -6.98 -16.10
CA TRP A 43 -11.17 -6.29 -14.84
C TRP A 43 -10.19 -5.16 -14.52
N THR A 44 -8.93 -5.27 -14.94
CA THR A 44 -7.97 -4.15 -14.83
C THR A 44 -8.41 -2.98 -15.69
N LEU A 45 -8.86 -3.21 -16.93
CA LEU A 45 -9.37 -2.16 -17.81
C LEU A 45 -10.61 -1.47 -17.24
N ILE A 46 -11.56 -2.25 -16.72
CA ILE A 46 -12.76 -1.73 -16.03
C ILE A 46 -12.35 -0.89 -14.82
N GLY A 47 -11.41 -1.39 -14.00
CA GLY A 47 -10.91 -0.70 -12.83
C GLY A 47 -10.20 0.62 -13.16
N LEU A 48 -9.39 0.65 -14.24
CA LEU A 48 -8.72 1.86 -14.72
C LEU A 48 -9.72 2.86 -15.30
N THR A 49 -10.75 2.40 -16.01
CA THR A 49 -11.84 3.25 -16.53
C THR A 49 -12.55 3.97 -15.40
N ARG A 50 -12.87 3.25 -14.31
CA ARG A 50 -13.47 3.86 -13.11
C ARG A 50 -12.49 4.77 -12.37
N HIS A 51 -11.21 4.41 -12.33
CA HIS A 51 -10.19 5.23 -11.69
C HIS A 51 -10.01 6.58 -12.41
N ARG A 52 -10.08 6.60 -13.74
CA ARG A 52 -10.06 7.84 -14.53
C ARG A 52 -11.11 8.84 -14.05
N GLU A 53 -12.36 8.42 -13.86
CA GLU A 53 -13.42 9.30 -13.35
C GLU A 53 -13.10 9.86 -11.95
N ARG A 54 -12.45 9.05 -11.10
CA ARG A 54 -11.96 9.51 -9.79
C ARG A 54 -10.84 10.53 -9.92
N GLN A 55 -9.94 10.39 -10.90
CA GLN A 55 -8.90 11.38 -11.17
C GLN A 55 -9.51 12.71 -11.64
N PHE A 56 -10.53 12.67 -12.48
CA PHE A 56 -11.28 13.87 -12.89
C PHE A 56 -11.99 14.53 -11.71
N TRP A 57 -12.59 13.75 -10.82
CA TRP A 57 -13.17 14.28 -9.58
C TRP A 57 -12.14 15.01 -8.70
N VAL A 58 -10.92 14.48 -8.57
CA VAL A 58 -9.82 15.20 -7.89
C VAL A 58 -9.49 16.51 -8.60
N ALA A 59 -9.40 16.52 -9.93
CA ALA A 59 -9.19 17.73 -10.71
C ALA A 59 -10.30 18.78 -10.48
N GLU A 60 -11.56 18.34 -10.37
CA GLU A 60 -12.70 19.19 -10.03
C GLU A 60 -12.62 19.76 -8.61
N ILE A 61 -12.19 18.98 -7.62
CA ILE A 61 -11.95 19.48 -6.26
C ILE A 61 -10.91 20.60 -6.28
N ILE A 62 -9.81 20.40 -7.01
CA ILE A 62 -8.75 21.40 -7.12
C ILE A 62 -9.30 22.70 -7.71
N ARG A 63 -10.02 22.61 -8.83
CA ARG A 63 -10.61 23.80 -9.50
C ARG A 63 -11.66 24.49 -8.63
N ASN A 64 -12.62 23.73 -8.12
CA ASN A 64 -13.85 24.28 -7.56
C ASN A 64 -13.79 24.54 -6.05
N ARG A 65 -12.96 23.79 -5.30
CA ARG A 65 -12.88 23.89 -3.84
C ARG A 65 -11.55 24.45 -3.36
N LEU A 66 -10.43 24.08 -4.01
CA LEU A 66 -9.10 24.53 -3.64
C LEU A 66 -8.64 25.75 -4.44
N ARG A 67 -9.43 26.22 -5.42
CA ARG A 67 -9.14 27.40 -6.27
C ARG A 67 -7.83 27.27 -7.05
N GLY A 68 -7.45 26.06 -7.44
CA GLY A 68 -6.24 25.79 -8.20
C GLY A 68 -6.47 25.37 -9.64
N ALA A 69 -5.38 25.36 -10.38
CA ALA A 69 -5.36 24.93 -11.77
C ALA A 69 -4.51 23.64 -11.89
N PRO A 70 -5.09 22.52 -12.34
CA PRO A 70 -4.31 21.33 -12.68
C PRO A 70 -3.15 21.61 -13.66
N ALA A 71 -3.33 22.56 -14.59
CA ALA A 71 -2.28 23.03 -15.48
C ALA A 71 -1.05 23.59 -14.76
N ASP A 72 -1.27 24.38 -13.69
CA ASP A 72 -0.18 24.94 -12.89
C ASP A 72 0.56 23.80 -12.16
N LEU A 73 -0.17 22.84 -11.61
CA LEU A 73 0.42 21.66 -10.96
C LEU A 73 1.22 20.80 -11.94
N ALA A 74 0.72 20.59 -13.15
CA ALA A 74 1.43 19.87 -14.20
C ALA A 74 2.73 20.58 -14.63
N ALA A 75 2.68 21.91 -14.76
CA ALA A 75 3.79 22.71 -15.30
C ALA A 75 4.92 22.93 -14.29
N ILE A 76 4.60 23.22 -13.03
CA ILE A 76 5.59 23.61 -12.02
C ILE A 76 5.52 22.77 -10.74
N GLY A 77 4.78 21.66 -10.76
CA GLY A 77 4.71 20.71 -9.65
C GLY A 77 3.83 21.19 -8.50
N ALA A 78 4.13 20.77 -7.26
CA ALA A 78 3.48 21.19 -6.03
C ALA A 78 3.49 22.72 -5.87
N PHE A 79 4.38 23.40 -6.58
CA PHE A 79 4.46 24.86 -6.61
C PHE A 79 3.34 25.52 -7.43
N GLY A 80 2.61 24.74 -8.23
CA GLY A 80 1.38 25.17 -8.89
C GLY A 80 0.20 25.29 -7.94
N GLN A 81 0.36 24.97 -6.65
CA GLN A 81 -0.71 25.13 -5.67
C GLN A 81 -1.16 26.61 -5.54
N PRO A 82 -2.42 26.87 -5.18
CA PRO A 82 -2.96 28.23 -5.15
C PRO A 82 -2.45 29.05 -3.97
N ASP A 83 -2.25 30.35 -4.18
CA ASP A 83 -1.79 31.25 -3.13
C ASP A 83 -2.77 31.29 -1.96
N GLY A 84 -2.24 31.18 -0.74
CA GLY A 84 -3.03 31.19 0.49
C GLY A 84 -3.76 29.88 0.80
N VAL A 85 -3.59 28.85 -0.01
CA VAL A 85 -4.07 27.49 0.28
C VAL A 85 -2.90 26.69 0.88
N PRO A 86 -3.05 26.13 2.10
CA PRO A 86 -2.04 25.27 2.70
C PRO A 86 -1.69 24.08 1.79
N GLN A 87 -0.51 23.48 2.00
CA GLN A 87 -0.12 22.27 1.25
C GLN A 87 -1.05 21.08 1.57
N SER A 88 -1.60 21.03 2.78
CA SER A 88 -2.59 20.03 3.19
C SER A 88 -3.66 20.61 4.10
N GLY A 89 -4.80 19.95 4.12
CA GLY A 89 -5.88 20.28 5.04
C GLY A 89 -7.21 19.62 4.64
N PRO A 90 -8.31 19.97 5.33
CA PRO A 90 -9.63 19.50 4.95
C PRO A 90 -10.06 20.10 3.61
N VAL A 91 -10.75 19.33 2.78
CA VAL A 91 -11.35 19.84 1.54
C VAL A 91 -12.51 20.79 1.89
N PRO A 92 -12.51 22.05 1.42
CA PRO A 92 -13.57 23.01 1.74
C PRO A 92 -14.96 22.51 1.36
N GLY A 93 -15.86 22.45 2.36
CA GLY A 93 -17.23 21.95 2.19
C GLY A 93 -17.35 20.43 2.05
N MET A 94 -16.29 19.67 2.33
CA MET A 94 -16.25 18.20 2.38
C MET A 94 -15.35 17.77 3.55
N PRO A 95 -15.77 18.02 4.80
CA PRO A 95 -14.91 17.90 5.99
C PRO A 95 -14.39 16.48 6.27
N GLU A 96 -15.03 15.45 5.70
CA GLU A 96 -14.65 14.05 5.74
C GLU A 96 -13.47 13.72 4.81
N TRP A 97 -13.09 14.63 3.92
CA TRP A 97 -11.95 14.50 3.00
C TRP A 97 -10.82 15.45 3.37
N GLU A 98 -9.59 14.99 3.18
CA GLU A 98 -8.38 15.81 3.25
C GLU A 98 -7.66 15.82 1.92
N TYR A 99 -6.96 16.91 1.63
CA TYR A 99 -6.09 17.03 0.48
C TYR A 99 -4.63 17.16 0.93
N TYR A 100 -3.72 16.72 0.07
CA TYR A 100 -2.29 16.94 0.17
C TYR A 100 -1.71 17.20 -1.23
N PHE A 101 -1.26 18.43 -1.48
CA PHE A 101 -0.51 18.77 -2.67
C PHE A 101 0.92 18.22 -2.58
N HIS A 102 1.36 17.58 -3.65
CA HIS A 102 2.69 16.98 -3.76
C HIS A 102 3.18 17.05 -5.21
N GLY A 103 4.42 16.61 -5.45
CA GLY A 103 4.91 16.24 -6.78
C GLY A 103 4.46 17.19 -7.88
N ARG A 104 3.55 16.72 -8.74
CA ARG A 104 2.80 17.51 -9.74
C ARG A 104 1.29 17.26 -9.61
N GLY A 105 0.87 16.99 -8.40
CA GLY A 105 -0.35 16.26 -8.13
C GLY A 105 -1.03 16.66 -6.83
N CYS A 106 -2.10 15.94 -6.54
CA CYS A 106 -2.85 16.07 -5.30
C CYS A 106 -3.39 14.71 -4.90
N CYS A 107 -3.17 14.35 -3.64
CA CYS A 107 -3.80 13.19 -3.03
C CYS A 107 -5.03 13.65 -2.25
N ILE A 108 -6.17 12.98 -2.45
CA ILE A 108 -7.40 13.18 -1.70
C ILE A 108 -7.71 11.92 -0.89
N SER A 109 -7.79 12.06 0.43
CA SER A 109 -7.95 10.94 1.36
C SER A 109 -9.21 11.09 2.21
N HIS A 110 -9.99 10.02 2.34
CA HIS A 110 -11.16 10.01 3.21
C HIS A 110 -10.74 9.69 4.65
N LYS A 111 -11.05 10.57 5.62
CA LYS A 111 -10.60 10.44 7.01
C LYS A 111 -11.06 9.15 7.71
N VAL A 112 -12.28 8.71 7.40
CA VAL A 112 -12.89 7.55 8.07
C VAL A 112 -12.61 6.26 7.32
N ASP A 113 -12.98 6.19 6.04
CA ASP A 113 -12.78 4.99 5.23
C ASP A 113 -11.33 4.76 4.78
N GLY A 114 -10.45 5.77 4.86
CA GLY A 114 -9.02 5.63 4.54
C GLY A 114 -8.71 5.52 3.04
N ASP A 115 -9.74 5.55 2.18
CA ASP A 115 -9.60 5.56 0.73
C ASP A 115 -8.76 6.76 0.29
N ALA A 116 -7.75 6.53 -0.55
CA ALA A 116 -6.84 7.56 -1.02
C ALA A 116 -6.74 7.56 -2.55
N ILE A 117 -7.12 8.68 -3.17
CA ILE A 117 -7.04 8.88 -4.62
C ILE A 117 -5.90 9.86 -4.88
N ASP A 118 -4.82 9.32 -5.46
CA ASP A 118 -3.61 10.07 -5.75
C ASP A 118 -3.45 10.32 -7.26
N VAL A 119 -3.28 11.58 -7.64
CA VAL A 119 -3.31 12.03 -9.03
C VAL A 119 -2.14 12.96 -9.30
N ASP A 120 -1.33 12.60 -10.30
CA ASP A 120 -0.38 13.52 -10.93
C ASP A 120 -0.99 14.09 -12.22
N PHE A 121 -0.79 15.38 -12.45
CA PHE A 121 -1.28 16.06 -13.65
C PHE A 121 -0.20 16.14 -14.72
N TRP A 122 -0.59 15.88 -15.97
CA TRP A 122 0.29 15.92 -17.14
C TRP A 122 -0.41 16.70 -18.25
N ASP A 123 0.28 17.70 -18.82
CA ASP A 123 -0.23 18.56 -19.89
C ASP A 123 -1.64 19.10 -19.58
N ASP A 124 -1.87 19.57 -18.34
CA ASP A 124 -3.15 20.05 -17.78
C ASP A 124 -4.28 19.02 -17.51
N SER A 125 -4.08 17.77 -17.93
CA SER A 125 -5.09 16.72 -17.79
C SER A 125 -4.85 15.80 -16.59
N ALA A 126 -5.95 15.20 -16.13
CA ALA A 126 -6.01 14.11 -15.16
C ALA A 126 -6.14 12.73 -15.84
N ASP A 127 -6.07 12.66 -17.18
CA ASP A 127 -6.23 11.43 -17.96
C ASP A 127 -5.11 10.41 -17.75
N TYR A 128 -3.93 10.88 -17.34
CA TYR A 128 -2.77 10.04 -17.14
C TYR A 128 -2.77 9.49 -15.71
N PHE A 129 -2.61 8.18 -15.57
CA PHE A 129 -2.46 7.52 -14.29
C PHE A 129 -1.05 6.92 -14.15
N ASP A 130 -0.55 7.00 -12.92
CA ASP A 130 0.65 6.29 -12.49
C ASP A 130 0.26 4.92 -11.94
N THR A 131 1.01 3.89 -12.33
CA THR A 131 0.72 2.50 -11.91
C THR A 131 0.92 2.30 -10.41
N PHE A 132 1.89 3.00 -9.80
CA PHE A 132 2.11 2.98 -8.35
C PHE A 132 0.91 3.58 -7.61
N PHE A 133 0.41 4.74 -8.03
CA PHE A 133 -0.75 5.38 -7.40
C PHE A 133 -2.02 4.55 -7.54
N TYR A 134 -2.27 3.96 -8.71
CA TYR A 134 -3.43 3.09 -8.88
C TYR A 134 -3.39 1.86 -7.95
N LYS A 135 -2.21 1.26 -7.76
CA LYS A 135 -2.05 0.14 -6.82
C LYS A 135 -2.25 0.58 -5.37
N ASN A 136 -1.70 1.72 -4.97
CA ASN A 136 -1.91 2.27 -3.63
C ASN A 136 -3.39 2.58 -3.37
N TYR A 137 -4.11 3.11 -4.38
CA TYR A 137 -5.55 3.28 -4.32
C TYR A 137 -6.24 1.94 -4.06
N LEU A 138 -5.94 0.92 -4.87
CA LEU A 138 -6.49 -0.43 -4.70
C LEU A 138 -6.13 -1.04 -3.36
N GLU A 139 -5.03 -0.70 -2.71
CA GLU A 139 -4.65 -1.17 -1.37
C GLU A 139 -5.36 -0.37 -0.25
N SER A 140 -5.60 0.92 -0.48
CA SER A 140 -6.23 1.83 0.49
C SER A 140 -7.70 1.49 0.76
N LEU A 141 -8.41 0.88 -0.19
CA LEU A 141 -9.85 0.63 -0.08
C LEU A 141 -10.19 -0.27 1.10
N ARG A 142 -10.80 0.29 2.16
CA ARG A 142 -11.30 -0.53 3.28
C ARG A 142 -12.58 -1.28 2.91
N ARG A 143 -13.38 -0.71 2.01
CA ARG A 143 -14.65 -1.25 1.54
C ARG A 143 -14.71 -1.18 0.01
N PRO A 144 -13.99 -2.08 -0.70
CA PRO A 144 -14.00 -2.06 -2.15
C PRO A 144 -15.43 -2.29 -2.66
N GLU A 145 -15.83 -1.49 -3.65
CA GLU A 145 -17.06 -1.76 -4.41
C GLU A 145 -16.92 -3.07 -5.22
N PRO A 146 -18.02 -3.69 -5.69
CA PRO A 146 -17.97 -5.00 -6.32
C PRO A 146 -16.97 -5.17 -7.49
N PRO A 147 -16.76 -4.17 -8.38
CA PRO A 147 -15.69 -4.24 -9.39
C PRO A 147 -14.29 -4.30 -8.78
N GLU A 148 -13.99 -3.43 -7.81
CA GLU A 148 -12.70 -3.39 -7.12
C GLU A 148 -12.47 -4.64 -6.26
N GLN A 149 -13.53 -5.21 -5.67
CA GLN A 149 -13.47 -6.50 -4.97
C GLN A 149 -13.08 -7.61 -5.94
N ARG A 150 -13.73 -7.69 -7.10
CA ARG A 150 -13.42 -8.71 -8.10
C ARG A 150 -11.99 -8.57 -8.63
N LEU A 151 -11.53 -7.34 -8.83
CA LEU A 151 -10.14 -7.06 -9.22
C LEU A 151 -9.16 -7.57 -8.16
N ARG A 152 -9.41 -7.33 -6.86
CA ARG A 152 -8.59 -7.86 -5.75
C ARG A 152 -8.60 -9.39 -5.68
N GLU A 153 -9.74 -10.04 -5.93
CA GLU A 153 -9.83 -11.51 -5.98
C GLU A 153 -8.96 -12.10 -7.10
N LEU A 154 -8.94 -11.46 -8.27
CA LEU A 154 -8.13 -11.89 -9.41
C LEU A 154 -6.65 -11.55 -9.24
N HIS A 155 -6.35 -10.44 -8.57
CA HIS A 155 -4.99 -9.91 -8.37
C HIS A 155 -4.62 -9.85 -6.89
N PRO A 156 -4.24 -11.00 -6.27
CA PRO A 156 -3.86 -11.03 -4.86
C PRO A 156 -2.56 -10.27 -4.54
N SER A 157 -1.86 -9.74 -5.56
CA SER A 157 -0.68 -8.92 -5.39
C SER A 157 -0.64 -7.73 -6.35
N ALA A 158 -0.05 -6.63 -5.90
CA ALA A 158 0.28 -5.45 -6.69
C ALA A 158 1.03 -5.77 -8.00
N ARG A 159 1.89 -6.79 -7.99
CA ARG A 159 2.63 -7.22 -9.18
C ARG A 159 1.74 -7.82 -10.27
N ALA A 160 0.69 -8.55 -9.89
CA ALA A 160 -0.23 -9.14 -10.86
C ALA A 160 -1.01 -8.08 -11.64
N VAL A 161 -1.36 -6.96 -10.98
CA VAL A 161 -1.95 -5.79 -11.62
C VAL A 161 -0.99 -5.18 -12.63
N THR A 162 0.30 -5.02 -12.29
CA THR A 162 1.30 -4.51 -13.23
C THR A 162 1.43 -5.37 -14.49
N ILE A 163 1.36 -6.70 -14.38
CA ILE A 163 1.38 -7.59 -15.56
C ILE A 163 0.16 -7.32 -16.46
N ALA A 164 -1.03 -7.19 -15.89
CA ALA A 164 -2.24 -6.89 -16.67
C ALA A 164 -2.17 -5.49 -17.32
N ILE A 165 -1.60 -4.49 -16.66
CA ILE A 165 -1.36 -3.17 -17.26
C ILE A 165 -0.41 -3.27 -18.46
N THR A 166 0.67 -4.05 -18.35
CA THR A 166 1.57 -4.31 -19.49
C THR A 166 0.85 -5.01 -20.64
N ASP A 167 -0.03 -5.98 -20.33
CA ASP A 167 -0.82 -6.69 -21.34
C ASP A 167 -1.82 -5.74 -22.04
N LEU A 168 -2.48 -4.86 -21.28
CA LEU A 168 -3.37 -3.82 -21.82
C LEU A 168 -2.62 -2.78 -22.67
N LEU A 169 -1.41 -2.40 -22.28
CA LEU A 169 -0.55 -1.53 -23.09
C LEU A 169 -0.18 -2.22 -24.40
N ALA A 170 0.27 -3.47 -24.36
CA ALA A 170 0.63 -4.24 -25.54
C ALA A 170 -0.55 -4.45 -26.50
N ALA A 171 -1.76 -4.59 -25.95
CA ALA A 171 -3.01 -4.69 -26.71
C ALA A 171 -3.54 -3.33 -27.20
N GLY A 172 -2.92 -2.22 -26.78
CA GLY A 172 -3.28 -0.86 -27.20
C GLY A 172 -4.54 -0.31 -26.53
N ALA A 173 -4.95 -0.84 -25.37
CA ALA A 173 -5.96 -0.21 -24.52
C ALA A 173 -5.41 1.00 -23.76
N LEU A 174 -4.08 1.10 -23.63
CA LEU A 174 -3.38 2.19 -22.95
C LEU A 174 -2.44 2.91 -23.92
N THR A 175 -2.32 4.22 -23.74
CA THR A 175 -1.41 5.08 -24.51
C THR A 175 -0.43 5.75 -23.55
N PRO A 176 0.90 5.60 -23.74
CA PRO A 176 1.87 6.28 -22.90
C PRO A 176 1.87 7.80 -23.15
N LEU A 177 2.35 8.57 -22.18
CA LEU A 177 2.60 10.00 -22.35
C LEU A 177 3.55 10.24 -23.54
N PRO A 178 3.29 11.23 -24.43
CA PRO A 178 4.18 11.54 -25.53
C PRO A 178 5.62 11.76 -25.07
N GLY A 179 6.56 11.07 -25.70
CA GLY A 179 7.99 11.11 -25.33
C GLY A 179 8.38 10.18 -24.17
N SER A 180 7.45 9.37 -23.66
CA SER A 180 7.72 8.27 -22.72
C SER A 180 7.39 6.92 -23.35
N ASP A 181 8.23 5.91 -23.08
CA ASP A 181 8.04 4.55 -23.58
C ASP A 181 7.27 3.65 -22.59
N SER A 182 6.97 4.11 -21.37
CA SER A 182 6.48 3.20 -20.32
C SER A 182 5.62 3.77 -19.19
N HIS A 183 5.61 5.07 -18.90
CA HIS A 183 4.70 5.65 -17.88
C HIS A 183 4.85 7.18 -17.88
N PRO A 184 3.79 7.92 -17.50
CA PRO A 184 2.44 7.46 -17.15
C PRO A 184 1.62 7.04 -18.39
N TYR A 185 0.45 6.44 -18.17
CA TYR A 185 -0.46 5.98 -19.24
C TYR A 185 -1.81 6.67 -19.15
N ARG A 186 -2.49 6.83 -20.29
CA ARG A 186 -3.93 7.13 -20.35
C ARG A 186 -4.69 6.01 -21.04
N LEU A 187 -6.00 5.93 -20.84
CA LEU A 187 -6.86 5.03 -21.62
C LEU A 187 -6.84 5.46 -23.09
N ALA A 188 -6.88 4.49 -24.01
CA ALA A 188 -7.08 4.75 -25.43
C ALA A 188 -8.45 5.39 -25.67
N ASP A 189 -8.54 6.24 -26.70
CA ASP A 189 -9.74 7.04 -26.96
C ASP A 189 -10.96 6.10 -27.21
N GLU A 190 -10.75 4.94 -27.84
CA GLU A 190 -11.80 3.93 -28.07
C GLU A 190 -12.36 3.34 -26.77
N VAL A 191 -11.51 3.16 -25.74
CA VAL A 191 -11.96 2.71 -24.41
C VAL A 191 -12.77 3.81 -23.73
N THR A 192 -12.31 5.07 -23.82
CA THR A 192 -13.04 6.20 -23.23
C THR A 192 -14.40 6.41 -23.88
N ALA A 193 -14.55 6.09 -25.17
CA ALA A 193 -15.81 6.19 -25.89
C ALA A 193 -16.91 5.24 -25.36
N VAL A 194 -16.54 4.19 -24.63
CA VAL A 194 -17.49 3.22 -24.02
C VAL A 194 -17.49 3.27 -22.48
N ALA A 195 -16.95 4.33 -21.87
CA ALA A 195 -16.85 4.46 -20.41
C ALA A 195 -18.22 4.41 -19.71
N ASP A 196 -19.27 5.02 -20.30
CA ASP A 196 -20.63 4.98 -19.77
C ASP A 196 -21.25 3.57 -19.81
N ASP A 197 -20.94 2.79 -20.84
CA ASP A 197 -21.37 1.39 -20.94
C ASP A 197 -20.62 0.52 -19.91
N ILE A 198 -19.34 0.79 -19.66
CA ILE A 198 -18.56 0.16 -18.57
C ILE A 198 -19.14 0.52 -17.20
N ALA A 199 -19.54 1.78 -16.97
CA ALA A 199 -20.19 2.20 -15.73
C ALA A 199 -21.55 1.50 -15.54
N SER A 200 -22.31 1.34 -16.63
CA SER A 200 -23.57 0.59 -16.66
C SER A 200 -23.35 -0.90 -16.33
N PHE A 201 -22.31 -1.53 -16.90
CA PHE A 201 -21.89 -2.88 -16.56
C PHE A 201 -21.60 -3.01 -15.05
N CYS A 202 -20.81 -2.09 -14.50
CA CYS A 202 -20.43 -2.08 -13.09
C CYS A 202 -21.63 -1.92 -12.16
N THR A 203 -22.64 -1.16 -12.57
CA THR A 203 -23.90 -0.99 -11.83
C THR A 203 -24.73 -2.28 -11.86
N ALA A 204 -24.68 -3.04 -12.97
CA ALA A 204 -25.41 -4.30 -13.11
C ALA A 204 -24.73 -5.48 -12.37
N TRP A 205 -23.40 -5.47 -12.25
CA TRP A 205 -22.59 -6.54 -11.65
C TRP A 205 -22.99 -7.03 -10.25
N PRO A 206 -23.44 -6.17 -9.31
CA PRO A 206 -23.80 -6.61 -7.97
C PRO A 206 -25.03 -7.51 -7.93
N HIS A 207 -25.88 -7.51 -8.97
CA HIS A 207 -27.10 -8.32 -9.04
C HIS A 207 -26.78 -9.81 -9.26
N PRO A 208 -27.03 -10.70 -8.27
CA PRO A 208 -26.65 -12.11 -8.36
C PRO A 208 -27.29 -12.85 -9.54
N ASP A 209 -28.55 -12.53 -9.85
CA ASP A 209 -29.32 -13.22 -10.88
C ASP A 209 -28.69 -13.07 -12.27
N ARG A 210 -28.10 -11.90 -12.55
CA ARG A 210 -27.45 -11.59 -13.84
C ARG A 210 -25.98 -12.02 -13.90
N ARG A 211 -25.39 -12.45 -12.79
CA ARG A 211 -23.92 -12.55 -12.67
C ARG A 211 -23.31 -13.59 -13.61
N VAL A 212 -23.98 -14.72 -13.84
CA VAL A 212 -23.49 -15.75 -14.78
C VAL A 212 -23.42 -15.19 -16.21
N TRP A 213 -24.48 -14.51 -16.65
CA TRP A 213 -24.54 -13.85 -17.95
C TRP A 213 -23.46 -12.78 -18.12
N LEU A 214 -23.42 -11.82 -17.17
CA LEU A 214 -22.49 -10.70 -17.22
C LEU A 214 -21.03 -11.15 -17.20
N ALA A 215 -20.72 -12.17 -16.39
CA ALA A 215 -19.37 -12.71 -16.30
C ALA A 215 -18.94 -13.38 -17.60
N ALA A 216 -19.82 -14.19 -18.20
CA ALA A 216 -19.54 -14.84 -19.48
C ALA A 216 -19.38 -13.82 -20.64
N LEU A 217 -20.21 -12.77 -20.65
CA LEU A 217 -20.18 -11.70 -21.67
C LEU A 217 -18.81 -11.02 -21.77
N ILE A 218 -18.13 -10.81 -20.63
CA ILE A 218 -16.80 -10.19 -20.58
C ILE A 218 -15.64 -11.21 -20.52
N GLY A 219 -15.96 -12.50 -20.66
CA GLY A 219 -14.98 -13.59 -20.61
C GLY A 219 -14.48 -13.98 -19.20
N ASP A 220 -15.08 -13.48 -18.12
CA ASP A 220 -14.79 -13.89 -16.73
C ASP A 220 -15.48 -15.22 -16.39
N TRP A 221 -15.01 -16.29 -17.03
CA TRP A 221 -15.56 -17.63 -16.80
C TRP A 221 -15.38 -18.14 -15.37
N LEU A 222 -14.44 -17.59 -14.61
CA LEU A 222 -14.26 -17.90 -13.19
C LEU A 222 -15.48 -17.41 -12.41
N ALA A 223 -15.86 -16.14 -12.58
CA ALA A 223 -17.05 -15.60 -11.90
C ALA A 223 -18.35 -16.23 -12.42
N ALA A 224 -18.41 -16.59 -13.71
CA ALA A 224 -19.56 -17.28 -14.27
C ALA A 224 -19.76 -18.65 -13.60
N ASP A 225 -18.68 -19.40 -13.39
CA ASP A 225 -18.71 -20.70 -12.73
C ASP A 225 -19.05 -20.59 -11.23
N ASP A 226 -18.43 -19.63 -10.53
CA ASP A 226 -18.74 -19.36 -9.13
C ASP A 226 -20.23 -18.98 -8.94
N ALA A 227 -20.78 -18.15 -9.83
CA ALA A 227 -22.18 -17.74 -9.81
C ALA A 227 -23.15 -18.85 -10.29
N ALA A 228 -22.65 -19.87 -11.00
CA ALA A 228 -23.41 -21.06 -11.38
C ALA A 228 -23.49 -22.10 -10.25
N ALA A 229 -22.80 -21.90 -9.12
CA ALA A 229 -22.82 -22.82 -8.00
C ALA A 229 -24.26 -23.16 -7.55
N GLY A 230 -24.57 -24.46 -7.45
CA GLY A 230 -25.91 -24.96 -7.15
C GLY A 230 -26.85 -25.13 -8.36
N ARG A 231 -26.40 -24.79 -9.57
CA ARG A 231 -27.11 -24.99 -10.85
C ARG A 231 -26.31 -25.91 -11.78
N PRO A 232 -26.48 -27.26 -11.66
CA PRO A 232 -25.63 -28.23 -12.35
C PRO A 232 -25.55 -28.05 -13.87
N GLU A 233 -26.65 -27.64 -14.50
CA GLU A 233 -26.74 -27.39 -15.93
C GLU A 233 -25.87 -26.21 -16.39
N LEU A 234 -25.70 -25.19 -15.55
CA LEU A 234 -24.83 -24.05 -15.83
C LEU A 234 -23.38 -24.39 -15.52
N THR A 235 -23.11 -25.02 -14.37
CA THR A 235 -21.76 -25.49 -14.00
C THR A 235 -21.15 -26.42 -15.06
N ALA A 236 -21.98 -27.28 -15.68
CA ALA A 236 -21.53 -28.15 -16.76
C ALA A 236 -21.02 -27.38 -17.99
N VAL A 237 -21.47 -26.13 -18.21
CA VAL A 237 -21.02 -25.27 -19.31
C VAL A 237 -19.90 -24.33 -18.87
N THR A 238 -19.98 -23.74 -17.67
CA THR A 238 -19.00 -22.76 -17.19
C THR A 238 -17.71 -23.38 -16.67
N GLY A 239 -17.79 -24.55 -16.01
CA GLY A 239 -16.67 -25.19 -15.33
C GLY A 239 -15.46 -25.50 -16.22
N PRO A 240 -15.65 -26.11 -17.41
CA PRO A 240 -14.54 -26.35 -18.35
C PRO A 240 -13.85 -25.04 -18.79
N SER A 241 -14.62 -23.99 -19.05
CA SER A 241 -14.09 -22.68 -19.44
C SER A 241 -13.33 -22.00 -18.30
N ALA A 242 -13.84 -22.09 -17.07
CA ALA A 242 -13.17 -21.58 -15.88
C ALA A 242 -11.83 -22.30 -15.66
N ALA A 243 -11.79 -23.63 -15.78
CA ALA A 243 -10.56 -24.42 -15.65
C ALA A 243 -9.50 -24.00 -16.68
N ARG A 244 -9.90 -23.83 -17.95
CA ARG A 244 -9.00 -23.40 -19.02
C ARG A 244 -8.53 -21.95 -18.86
N CYS A 245 -9.35 -21.04 -18.31
CA CYS A 245 -8.90 -19.70 -17.92
C CYS A 245 -7.76 -19.75 -16.89
N ARG A 246 -7.88 -20.60 -15.86
CA ARG A 246 -6.82 -20.79 -14.85
C ARG A 246 -5.54 -21.31 -15.49
N GLU A 247 -5.64 -22.28 -16.40
CA GLU A 247 -4.50 -22.85 -17.12
C GLU A 247 -3.78 -21.80 -17.99
N ILE A 248 -4.52 -21.02 -18.80
CA ILE A 248 -3.94 -19.95 -19.63
C ILE A 248 -3.21 -18.93 -18.77
N ARG A 249 -3.85 -18.46 -17.68
CA ARG A 249 -3.19 -17.51 -16.76
C ARG A 249 -1.97 -18.10 -16.12
N TRP A 250 -2.03 -19.35 -15.68
CA TRP A 250 -0.89 -20.06 -15.11
C TRP A 250 0.30 -20.08 -16.09
N HIS A 251 0.05 -20.41 -17.35
CA HIS A 251 1.09 -20.39 -18.39
C HIS A 251 1.63 -18.98 -18.65
N ARG A 252 0.77 -17.95 -18.69
CA ARG A 252 1.19 -16.55 -18.86
C ARG A 252 2.11 -16.10 -17.71
N LEU A 253 1.67 -16.34 -16.47
CA LEU A 253 2.47 -16.02 -15.28
C LEU A 253 3.79 -16.78 -15.29
N ARG A 254 3.79 -18.07 -15.64
CA ARG A 254 5.03 -18.86 -15.75
C ARG A 254 5.98 -18.32 -16.82
N ARG A 255 5.46 -17.86 -17.96
CA ARG A 255 6.29 -17.26 -19.03
C ARG A 255 6.92 -15.94 -18.57
N GLU A 256 6.12 -15.03 -18.03
CA GLU A 256 6.59 -13.71 -17.55
C GLU A 256 7.53 -13.81 -16.34
N LEU A 257 7.34 -14.83 -15.51
CA LEU A 257 8.18 -15.07 -14.33
C LEU A 257 9.38 -16.00 -14.61
N GLY A 258 9.49 -16.55 -15.84
CA GLY A 258 10.51 -17.52 -16.24
C GLY A 258 10.13 -19.00 -15.97
N GLU A 259 10.57 -19.91 -16.84
CA GLU A 259 10.02 -21.27 -17.01
C GLU A 259 10.15 -22.28 -15.84
N GLN A 260 10.80 -21.94 -14.72
CA GLN A 260 11.15 -22.93 -13.69
C GLN A 260 10.26 -22.92 -12.44
N TYR A 261 8.93 -22.82 -12.53
CA TYR A 261 8.14 -22.71 -11.31
C TYR A 261 6.90 -23.62 -11.24
N ARG A 262 7.01 -24.74 -10.48
CA ARG A 262 5.87 -25.39 -9.79
C ARG A 262 5.68 -24.64 -8.48
N GLY A 263 4.56 -23.97 -8.26
CA GLY A 263 4.40 -22.94 -7.20
C GLY A 263 4.99 -23.26 -5.83
N ALA A 264 4.96 -24.52 -5.37
CA ALA A 264 5.61 -24.94 -4.13
C ALA A 264 7.12 -25.22 -4.23
N ASP A 265 7.57 -25.84 -5.31
CA ASP A 265 9.00 -26.04 -5.60
C ASP A 265 9.66 -24.74 -6.08
N ALA A 266 8.87 -23.74 -6.45
CA ALA A 266 9.27 -22.43 -6.93
C ALA A 266 9.62 -21.47 -5.81
N LEU A 267 8.72 -21.38 -4.84
CA LEU A 267 8.96 -20.73 -3.56
C LEU A 267 10.15 -21.42 -2.85
N GLN A 268 10.25 -22.75 -2.97
CA GLN A 268 11.39 -23.54 -2.48
C GLN A 268 12.69 -23.25 -3.26
N ALA A 269 12.65 -23.21 -4.59
CA ALA A 269 13.81 -22.95 -5.45
C ALA A 269 14.30 -21.50 -5.32
N LEU A 270 13.41 -20.53 -5.12
CA LEU A 270 13.77 -19.13 -4.85
C LEU A 270 14.41 -18.95 -3.47
N ALA A 271 13.93 -19.67 -2.46
CA ALA A 271 14.61 -19.75 -1.17
C ALA A 271 15.95 -20.49 -1.31
N ASP A 272 16.06 -21.54 -2.13
CA ASP A 272 17.25 -22.39 -2.25
C ASP A 272 18.33 -21.90 -3.25
N LEU A 273 18.05 -21.01 -4.20
CA LEU A 273 18.95 -20.71 -5.34
C LEU A 273 19.46 -19.26 -5.47
N GLY A 274 19.27 -18.38 -4.49
CA GLY A 274 19.79 -17.01 -4.63
C GLY A 274 20.01 -16.22 -3.35
N PRO A 275 20.70 -15.07 -3.46
CA PRO A 275 20.76 -14.09 -2.38
C PRO A 275 19.36 -13.52 -2.08
N PRO A 276 19.12 -13.05 -0.84
CA PRO A 276 17.87 -12.40 -0.46
C PRO A 276 17.48 -11.28 -1.43
N SER A 277 16.24 -11.29 -1.94
CA SER A 277 15.77 -10.38 -2.99
C SER A 277 14.31 -9.97 -2.78
N GLY A 278 13.86 -8.90 -3.47
CA GLY A 278 12.47 -8.45 -3.39
C GLY A 278 11.45 -9.51 -3.84
N LEU A 279 11.86 -10.47 -4.67
CA LEU A 279 11.03 -11.59 -5.07
C LEU A 279 10.75 -12.55 -3.90
N ILE A 280 11.71 -12.74 -3.00
CA ILE A 280 11.53 -13.57 -1.79
C ILE A 280 10.57 -12.90 -0.81
N SER A 281 10.61 -11.57 -0.70
CA SER A 281 9.64 -10.80 0.10
C SER A 281 8.22 -10.99 -0.43
N ALA A 282 7.98 -10.78 -1.73
CA ALA A 282 6.66 -10.99 -2.34
C ALA A 282 6.16 -12.44 -2.20
N ALA A 283 7.07 -13.42 -2.28
CA ALA A 283 6.77 -14.82 -2.04
C ALA A 283 6.29 -15.09 -0.61
N LEU A 284 6.96 -14.50 0.39
CA LEU A 284 6.54 -14.60 1.79
C LEU A 284 5.19 -13.94 2.05
N ASP A 285 4.87 -12.84 1.37
CA ASP A 285 3.55 -12.20 1.49
C ASP A 285 2.44 -13.14 1.02
N VAL A 286 2.62 -13.81 -0.13
CA VAL A 286 1.67 -14.81 -0.64
C VAL A 286 1.54 -16.00 0.31
N ILE A 287 2.66 -16.51 0.84
CA ILE A 287 2.64 -17.59 1.85
C ILE A 287 1.89 -17.14 3.12
N GLY A 288 2.15 -15.92 3.58
CA GLY A 288 1.53 -15.34 4.76
C GLY A 288 0.03 -15.10 4.61
N GLN A 289 -0.44 -14.79 3.40
CA GLN A 289 -1.87 -14.69 3.06
C GLN A 289 -2.56 -16.06 3.05
N GLN A 290 -1.88 -17.12 2.59
CA GLN A 290 -2.41 -18.48 2.62
C GLN A 290 -2.49 -19.06 4.04
N ASP A 291 -1.63 -18.58 4.95
CA ASP A 291 -1.58 -18.96 6.37
C ASP A 291 -1.55 -20.48 6.60
N ASP A 292 -0.85 -21.21 5.72
CA ASP A 292 -0.81 -22.67 5.73
C ASP A 292 0.44 -23.20 6.49
N PRO A 293 0.27 -23.94 7.61
CA PRO A 293 1.39 -24.43 8.42
C PRO A 293 2.33 -25.39 7.68
N ARG A 294 1.94 -25.94 6.51
CA ARG A 294 2.82 -26.78 5.67
C ARG A 294 4.06 -26.01 5.16
N TRP A 295 4.06 -24.68 5.22
CA TRP A 295 5.20 -23.85 4.86
C TRP A 295 6.23 -23.65 5.97
N CYS A 296 5.89 -23.94 7.24
CA CYS A 296 6.73 -23.60 8.39
C CYS A 296 8.16 -24.11 8.29
N ALA A 297 8.38 -25.38 7.93
CA ALA A 297 9.73 -25.94 7.79
C ALA A 297 10.57 -25.21 6.72
N ARG A 298 9.92 -24.74 5.65
CA ARG A 298 10.59 -24.03 4.53
C ARG A 298 10.90 -22.59 4.90
N VAL A 299 9.94 -21.90 5.53
CA VAL A 299 10.10 -20.54 6.02
C VAL A 299 11.17 -20.48 7.12
N HIS A 300 11.26 -21.49 7.98
CA HIS A 300 12.33 -21.60 8.99
C HIS A 300 13.72 -21.76 8.35
N LYS A 301 13.84 -22.58 7.30
CA LYS A 301 15.09 -22.69 6.52
C LYS A 301 15.50 -21.36 5.87
N LEU A 302 14.54 -20.57 5.36
CA LEU A 302 14.81 -19.24 4.84
C LEU A 302 15.24 -18.26 5.96
N PHE A 303 14.47 -18.24 7.05
CA PHE A 303 14.71 -17.42 8.23
C PHE A 303 16.14 -17.57 8.78
N SER A 304 16.64 -18.80 8.86
CA SER A 304 18.01 -19.09 9.34
C SER A 304 19.13 -18.61 8.43
N ARG A 305 18.83 -18.20 7.18
CA ARG A 305 19.82 -17.77 6.17
C ARG A 305 19.88 -16.27 5.97
N VAL A 306 18.88 -15.53 6.45
CA VAL A 306 18.82 -14.08 6.30
C VAL A 306 19.42 -13.39 7.51
N ASP A 307 20.21 -12.35 7.26
CA ASP A 307 20.79 -11.54 8.32
C ASP A 307 19.82 -10.41 8.73
N PRO A 308 19.28 -10.41 9.96
CA PRO A 308 18.43 -9.33 10.46
C PRO A 308 19.11 -7.96 10.51
N ALA A 309 20.44 -7.91 10.48
CA ALA A 309 21.21 -6.67 10.40
C ALA A 309 21.83 -6.43 8.99
N GLY A 310 21.47 -7.26 8.02
CA GLY A 310 21.98 -7.23 6.65
C GLY A 310 21.44 -6.07 5.82
N GLN A 311 21.85 -6.00 4.55
CA GLN A 311 21.26 -5.05 3.59
C GLN A 311 19.82 -5.41 3.22
N ILE A 312 19.02 -4.42 2.86
CA ILE A 312 17.68 -4.62 2.31
C ILE A 312 17.79 -5.58 1.11
N PRO A 313 16.97 -6.63 1.02
CA PRO A 313 15.72 -6.86 1.77
C PRO A 313 15.83 -7.85 2.95
N GLN A 314 17.03 -8.17 3.44
CA GLN A 314 17.22 -9.23 4.45
C GLN A 314 16.45 -9.02 5.76
N PRO A 315 16.47 -7.82 6.39
CA PRO A 315 15.73 -7.61 7.63
C PRO A 315 14.22 -7.85 7.45
N HIS A 316 13.67 -7.39 6.32
CA HIS A 316 12.26 -7.56 6.00
C HIS A 316 11.87 -9.03 5.80
N ILE A 317 12.67 -9.79 5.04
CA ILE A 317 12.45 -11.23 4.86
C ILE A 317 12.53 -11.96 6.22
N TRP A 318 13.48 -11.56 7.06
CA TRP A 318 13.68 -12.13 8.39
C TRP A 318 12.45 -11.90 9.28
N ILE A 319 11.96 -10.66 9.41
CA ILE A 319 10.83 -10.34 10.28
C ILE A 319 9.51 -10.96 9.78
N THR A 320 9.29 -10.97 8.46
CA THR A 320 8.09 -11.59 7.87
C THR A 320 8.09 -13.10 8.10
N SER A 321 9.25 -13.75 7.96
CA SER A 321 9.41 -15.17 8.29
C SER A 321 9.16 -15.44 9.78
N LEU A 322 9.75 -14.62 10.66
CA LEU A 322 9.59 -14.72 12.10
C LEU A 322 8.10 -14.65 12.51
N LYS A 323 7.35 -13.67 11.99
CA LYS A 323 5.91 -13.50 12.26
C LYS A 323 5.10 -14.72 11.86
N PHE A 324 5.34 -15.23 10.65
CA PHE A 324 4.67 -16.41 10.13
C PHE A 324 4.93 -17.63 11.05
N LEU A 325 6.19 -17.86 11.40
CA LEU A 325 6.57 -19.03 12.20
C LEU A 325 6.05 -18.94 13.65
N LEU A 326 6.10 -17.76 14.28
CA LEU A 326 5.56 -17.53 15.63
C LEU A 326 4.05 -17.76 15.67
N ARG A 327 3.31 -17.28 14.66
CA ARG A 327 1.86 -17.50 14.53
C ARG A 327 1.49 -18.98 14.51
N HIS A 328 2.30 -19.81 13.85
CA HIS A 328 2.11 -21.26 13.79
C HIS A 328 2.83 -22.05 14.90
N GLY A 329 3.46 -21.37 15.87
CA GLY A 329 4.19 -22.01 16.98
C GLY A 329 5.39 -22.86 16.55
N HIS A 330 5.97 -22.63 15.38
CA HIS A 330 7.04 -23.44 14.84
C HIS A 330 8.41 -22.93 15.30
N GLY A 331 9.05 -23.63 16.24
CA GLY A 331 10.40 -23.27 16.72
C GLY A 331 10.44 -22.06 17.66
N THR A 332 9.34 -21.76 18.35
CA THR A 332 9.14 -20.53 19.15
C THR A 332 10.31 -20.12 20.04
N ALA A 333 10.94 -21.05 20.76
CA ALA A 333 12.05 -20.72 21.67
C ALA A 333 13.29 -20.15 20.95
N GLU A 334 13.64 -20.72 19.79
CA GLU A 334 14.73 -20.22 18.95
C GLU A 334 14.38 -18.86 18.37
N LEU A 335 13.16 -18.72 17.85
CA LEU A 335 12.66 -17.50 17.23
C LEU A 335 12.60 -16.34 18.22
N ILE A 336 12.13 -16.58 19.45
CA ILE A 336 12.15 -15.58 20.52
C ILE A 336 13.58 -15.11 20.78
N THR A 337 14.53 -16.04 20.90
CA THR A 337 15.94 -15.69 21.15
C THR A 337 16.52 -14.84 20.00
N SER A 338 16.07 -15.07 18.77
CA SER A 338 16.52 -14.34 17.60
C SER A 338 16.10 -12.87 17.59
N LEU A 339 15.03 -12.48 18.32
CA LEU A 339 14.52 -11.09 18.35
C LEU A 339 15.61 -10.09 18.75
N ALA A 340 16.50 -10.48 19.65
CA ALA A 340 17.63 -9.65 20.08
C ALA A 340 18.61 -9.29 18.94
N LYS A 341 18.57 -10.02 17.82
CA LYS A 341 19.42 -9.77 16.64
C LYS A 341 18.82 -8.74 15.67
N ALA A 342 17.55 -8.34 15.87
CA ALA A 342 16.89 -7.35 15.01
C ALA A 342 17.76 -6.09 14.87
N GLY A 343 17.90 -5.58 13.65
CA GLY A 343 18.68 -4.37 13.37
C GLY A 343 18.14 -3.64 12.14
N ARG A 344 18.57 -2.39 11.97
CA ARG A 344 18.10 -1.51 10.89
C ARG A 344 16.58 -1.41 10.90
N THR A 345 15.95 -1.37 9.72
CA THR A 345 14.56 -0.97 9.44
C THR A 345 13.43 -1.82 10.04
N GLU A 346 13.72 -2.81 10.88
CA GLU A 346 12.72 -3.75 11.41
C GLU A 346 12.77 -3.91 12.93
N VAL A 347 13.48 -3.02 13.65
CA VAL A 347 13.56 -3.08 15.11
C VAL A 347 12.21 -2.73 15.73
N GLY A 348 11.44 -1.81 15.14
CA GLY A 348 10.12 -1.45 15.65
C GLY A 348 9.13 -2.63 15.65
N GLU A 349 9.11 -3.45 14.60
CA GLU A 349 8.30 -4.68 14.55
C GLU A 349 8.82 -5.75 15.52
N ALA A 350 10.15 -5.88 15.67
CA ALA A 350 10.74 -6.77 16.66
C ALA A 350 10.38 -6.39 18.10
N VAL A 351 10.27 -5.09 18.42
CA VAL A 351 9.79 -4.61 19.73
C VAL A 351 8.38 -5.10 20.02
N LEU A 352 7.46 -5.04 19.04
CA LEU A 352 6.09 -5.54 19.22
C LEU A 352 6.06 -7.04 19.48
N LEU A 353 6.82 -7.81 18.69
CA LEU A 353 6.91 -9.26 18.88
C LEU A 353 7.55 -9.62 20.23
N SER A 354 8.54 -8.85 20.69
CA SER A 354 9.09 -9.02 22.03
C SER A 354 8.07 -8.70 23.11
N LEU A 355 7.30 -7.61 23.01
CA LEU A 355 6.23 -7.34 23.97
C LEU A 355 5.18 -8.46 23.99
N GLU A 356 4.86 -9.05 22.83
CA GLU A 356 3.89 -10.14 22.70
C GLU A 356 4.37 -11.48 23.26
N HIS A 357 5.64 -11.84 23.03
CA HIS A 357 6.12 -13.20 23.24
C HIS A 357 7.28 -13.33 24.23
N ALA A 358 8.03 -12.26 24.48
CA ALA A 358 9.23 -12.25 25.32
C ALA A 358 9.53 -10.85 25.89
N PRO A 359 8.71 -10.33 26.83
CA PRO A 359 8.81 -8.96 27.32
C PRO A 359 10.20 -8.60 27.86
N GLU A 360 10.97 -9.58 28.34
CA GLU A 360 12.34 -9.41 28.80
C GLU A 360 13.33 -8.94 27.72
N LEU A 361 13.01 -9.13 26.44
CA LEU A 361 13.80 -8.64 25.31
C LEU A 361 13.36 -7.25 24.82
N ALA A 362 12.19 -6.77 25.24
CA ALA A 362 11.60 -5.55 24.69
C ALA A 362 12.39 -4.28 25.04
N LEU A 363 12.76 -4.07 26.32
CA LEU A 363 13.48 -2.83 26.73
C LEU A 363 14.82 -2.64 26.03
N PRO A 364 15.70 -3.66 25.92
CA PRO A 364 16.93 -3.53 25.13
C PRO A 364 16.68 -3.10 23.68
N LEU A 365 15.67 -3.67 23.01
CA LEU A 365 15.31 -3.32 21.63
C LEU A 365 14.71 -1.92 21.52
N ILE A 366 13.85 -1.52 22.47
CA ILE A 366 13.27 -0.17 22.54
C ILE A 366 14.40 0.88 22.63
N ARG A 367 15.32 0.70 23.58
CA ARG A 367 16.44 1.61 23.79
C ARG A 367 17.34 1.69 22.56
N LYS A 368 17.60 0.54 21.94
CA LYS A 368 18.35 0.47 20.68
C LYS A 368 17.66 1.28 19.57
N ALA A 369 16.37 1.05 19.35
CA ALA A 369 15.61 1.72 18.30
C ALA A 369 15.52 3.23 18.50
N LEU A 370 15.24 3.70 19.72
CA LEU A 370 15.15 5.13 20.04
C LEU A 370 16.47 5.87 19.80
N LEU A 371 17.61 5.16 19.86
CA LEU A 371 18.95 5.69 19.62
C LEU A 371 19.47 5.42 18.19
N ASP A 372 18.76 4.63 17.39
CA ASP A 372 19.20 4.26 16.04
C ASP A 372 19.23 5.48 15.11
N ASP A 373 20.13 5.47 14.12
CA ASP A 373 20.18 6.50 13.08
C ASP A 373 19.06 6.32 12.06
N VAL A 374 18.46 5.13 11.98
CA VAL A 374 17.35 4.83 11.08
C VAL A 374 16.04 5.48 11.57
N PRO A 375 15.47 6.47 10.84
CA PRO A 375 14.30 7.20 11.33
C PRO A 375 13.02 6.38 11.46
N ILE A 376 12.85 5.33 10.65
CA ILE A 376 11.63 4.50 10.69
C ILE A 376 11.51 3.74 12.01
N ASP A 377 12.62 3.20 12.54
CA ASP A 377 12.63 2.48 13.82
C ASP A 377 12.34 3.41 14.99
N ARG A 378 12.95 4.60 15.02
CA ARG A 378 12.65 5.64 16.01
C ARG A 378 11.18 6.03 15.99
N THR A 379 10.64 6.32 14.81
CA THR A 379 9.24 6.72 14.64
C THR A 379 8.30 5.62 15.15
N GLN A 380 8.50 4.38 14.71
CA GLN A 380 7.64 3.26 15.06
C GLN A 380 7.68 2.98 16.57
N VAL A 381 8.88 2.92 17.17
CA VAL A 381 9.01 2.67 18.62
C VAL A 381 8.48 3.83 19.45
N ALA A 382 8.71 5.08 19.05
CA ALA A 382 8.14 6.23 19.74
C ALA A 382 6.61 6.21 19.71
N ALA A 383 6.00 5.87 18.57
CA ALA A 383 4.55 5.68 18.44
C ALA A 383 4.03 4.55 19.34
N ILE A 384 4.71 3.40 19.40
CA ILE A 384 4.35 2.28 20.30
C ILE A 384 4.32 2.75 21.76
N LEU A 385 5.35 3.45 22.21
CA LEU A 385 5.43 3.93 23.60
C LEU A 385 4.36 4.99 23.90
N ALA A 386 4.09 5.91 22.95
CA ALA A 386 3.03 6.90 23.08
C ALA A 386 1.62 6.30 23.13
N LEU A 387 1.40 5.12 22.52
CA LEU A 387 0.14 4.37 22.64
C LEU A 387 0.03 3.63 23.97
N ILE A 388 1.13 3.04 24.49
CA ILE A 388 1.13 2.30 25.76
C ILE A 388 0.81 3.23 26.94
N LYS A 389 1.38 4.45 26.98
CA LYS A 389 1.15 5.48 28.01
C LYS A 389 1.37 5.03 29.47
N ALA A 390 2.07 3.92 29.68
CA ALA A 390 2.44 3.45 31.01
C ALA A 390 3.63 4.26 31.53
N PRO A 391 3.80 4.43 32.86
CA PRO A 391 4.92 5.18 33.43
C PRO A 391 6.30 4.72 32.93
N TRP A 392 6.49 3.41 32.70
CA TRP A 392 7.75 2.89 32.16
C TRP A 392 8.01 3.39 30.73
N SER A 393 6.98 3.42 29.88
CA SER A 393 7.11 3.86 28.48
C SER A 393 7.48 5.34 28.37
N GLN A 394 6.87 6.16 29.22
CA GLN A 394 7.17 7.60 29.33
C GLN A 394 8.61 7.83 29.80
N ARG A 395 9.10 7.05 30.78
CA ARG A 395 10.51 7.13 31.21
C ARG A 395 11.49 6.82 30.09
N GLU A 396 11.18 5.86 29.22
CA GLU A 396 12.06 5.53 28.09
C GLU A 396 12.08 6.65 27.03
N LEU A 397 10.93 7.24 26.71
CA LEU A 397 10.85 8.43 25.85
C LEU A 397 11.62 9.62 26.45
N LEU A 398 11.36 9.96 27.71
CA LEU A 398 12.06 11.06 28.40
C LEU A 398 13.57 10.79 28.50
N GLY A 399 13.99 9.55 28.76
CA GLY A 399 15.40 9.17 28.77
C GLY A 399 16.08 9.35 27.42
N ALA A 400 15.41 9.00 26.31
CA ALA A 400 15.91 9.24 24.96
C ALA A 400 16.03 10.75 24.64
N LEU A 401 15.06 11.55 25.08
CA LEU A 401 15.08 13.02 24.93
C LEU A 401 16.24 13.65 25.71
N GLU A 402 16.47 13.23 26.96
CA GLU A 402 17.58 13.71 27.79
C GLU A 402 18.95 13.30 27.25
N GLY A 403 19.03 12.13 26.63
CA GLY A 403 20.27 11.53 26.14
C GLY A 403 20.87 12.19 24.89
N SER A 404 20.14 13.07 24.21
CA SER A 404 20.59 13.70 22.96
C SER A 404 20.22 15.18 22.90
N ARG A 405 21.10 15.99 22.30
CA ARG A 405 20.84 17.39 21.92
C ARG A 405 20.58 17.56 20.43
N ASN A 406 20.67 16.48 19.66
CA ASN A 406 20.49 16.52 18.20
C ASN A 406 18.99 16.62 17.87
N GLN A 407 18.61 17.68 17.15
CA GLN A 407 17.22 17.98 16.78
C GLN A 407 16.54 16.84 16.04
N GLU A 408 17.22 16.25 15.05
CA GLU A 408 16.67 15.18 14.21
C GLU A 408 16.53 13.87 14.97
N LYS A 409 17.48 13.54 15.85
CA LYS A 409 17.41 12.30 16.65
C LYS A 409 16.30 12.35 17.70
N THR A 410 16.03 13.52 18.29
CA THR A 410 14.98 13.65 19.32
C THR A 410 13.60 13.96 18.76
N ALA A 411 13.48 14.25 17.45
CA ALA A 411 12.23 14.74 16.85
C ALA A 411 11.05 13.76 17.04
N ASP A 412 11.28 12.46 16.81
CA ASP A 412 10.25 11.42 16.93
C ASP A 412 9.76 11.25 18.39
N VAL A 413 10.69 11.30 19.35
CA VAL A 413 10.41 11.21 20.79
C VAL A 413 9.67 12.44 21.30
N ARG A 414 10.05 13.65 20.87
CA ARG A 414 9.33 14.89 21.21
C ARG A 414 7.89 14.83 20.72
N ALA A 415 7.70 14.49 19.44
CA ALA A 415 6.37 14.33 18.87
C ALA A 415 5.53 13.30 19.64
N ALA A 416 6.08 12.11 19.91
CA ALA A 416 5.42 11.08 20.71
C ALA A 416 5.04 11.54 22.13
N LEU A 417 5.91 12.27 22.82
CA LEU A 417 5.62 12.84 24.14
C LEU A 417 4.49 13.87 24.09
N LEU A 418 4.44 14.73 23.07
CA LEU A 418 3.36 15.70 22.89
C LEU A 418 2.02 15.01 22.58
N GLU A 419 2.00 14.02 21.69
CA GLU A 419 0.81 13.23 21.31
C GLU A 419 0.30 12.32 22.44
N SER A 420 1.13 12.03 23.46
CA SER A 420 0.72 11.23 24.62
C SER A 420 -0.38 11.91 25.44
N GLY A 421 -0.46 13.24 25.42
CA GLY A 421 -1.39 14.05 26.20
C GLY A 421 -0.99 14.26 27.66
N ASP A 422 0.21 13.85 28.08
CA ASP A 422 0.71 14.07 29.44
C ASP A 422 1.29 15.49 29.61
N GLU A 423 0.74 16.27 30.55
CA GLU A 423 1.13 17.68 30.75
C GLU A 423 2.59 17.84 31.20
N GLU A 424 3.14 16.89 31.97
CA GLU A 424 4.51 16.97 32.48
C GLU A 424 5.55 16.62 31.39
N ALA A 425 5.22 15.63 30.56
CA ALA A 425 5.97 15.35 29.32
C ALA A 425 6.00 16.57 28.42
N GLN A 426 4.86 17.24 28.20
CA GLN A 426 4.79 18.44 27.37
C GLN A 426 5.67 19.56 27.93
N LYS A 427 5.61 19.84 29.24
CA LYS A 427 6.49 20.82 29.88
C LYS A 427 7.97 20.46 29.71
N THR A 428 8.31 19.18 29.81
CA THR A 428 9.69 18.70 29.64
C THR A 428 10.19 18.89 28.21
N VAL A 429 9.35 18.60 27.21
CA VAL A 429 9.67 18.85 25.80
C VAL A 429 9.91 20.33 25.56
N LEU A 430 9.01 21.22 26.02
CA LEU A 430 9.16 22.67 25.88
C LEU A 430 10.44 23.19 26.56
N ALA A 431 10.75 22.68 27.75
CA ALA A 431 11.99 23.02 28.46
C ALA A 431 13.26 22.48 27.77
N TRP A 432 13.17 21.34 27.07
CA TRP A 432 14.25 20.83 26.25
C TRP A 432 14.45 21.70 25.00
N GLU A 433 13.38 22.08 24.31
CA GLU A 433 13.42 22.93 23.10
C GLU A 433 13.95 24.33 23.42
N ALA A 434 13.57 24.91 24.55
CA ALA A 434 14.12 26.19 25.01
C ALA A 434 15.65 26.14 25.26
N ARG A 435 16.17 24.98 25.71
CA ARG A 435 17.61 24.77 25.95
C ARG A 435 18.38 24.36 24.69
N ASN A 436 17.68 23.82 23.71
CA ASN A 436 18.24 23.37 22.44
C ASN A 436 17.40 24.00 21.32
N PRO A 437 17.55 25.31 21.06
CA PRO A 437 16.79 25.96 20.01
C PRO A 437 17.15 25.35 18.65
N HIS A 438 16.13 25.13 17.82
CA HIS A 438 16.30 24.79 16.41
C HIS A 438 16.20 26.08 15.58
N GLU A 439 17.26 26.39 14.84
CA GLU A 439 17.19 27.45 13.83
C GLU A 439 16.52 26.86 12.59
N ASN A 440 15.23 27.19 12.40
CA ASN A 440 14.52 26.79 11.19
C ASN A 440 15.33 27.23 9.96
N GLU A 441 15.51 26.32 9.01
CA GLU A 441 16.14 26.67 7.73
C GLU A 441 15.40 27.87 7.14
N THR A 442 16.14 28.89 6.70
CA THR A 442 15.55 30.01 5.96
C THR A 442 15.12 29.44 4.62
N GLY A 443 13.84 29.11 4.51
CA GLY A 443 13.37 28.41 3.34
C GLY A 443 13.67 29.20 2.07
N SER A 444 14.16 28.50 1.06
CA SER A 444 14.53 29.11 -0.21
C SER A 444 13.28 29.40 -1.05
N TYR A 445 13.38 30.38 -1.94
CA TYR A 445 12.29 30.71 -2.86
C TYR A 445 12.80 30.65 -4.29
N LEU A 446 11.96 30.18 -5.21
CA LEU A 446 12.23 30.17 -6.64
C LEU A 446 11.24 31.12 -7.32
N GLU A 447 11.73 31.94 -8.23
CA GLU A 447 10.89 32.80 -9.08
C GLU A 447 10.69 32.09 -10.42
N ILE A 448 9.46 31.66 -10.73
CA ILE A 448 9.12 31.01 -11.99
C ILE A 448 7.90 31.72 -12.59
N GLY A 449 8.03 32.24 -13.81
CA GLY A 449 6.93 32.92 -14.52
C GLY A 449 6.38 34.16 -13.81
N GLY A 450 7.20 34.85 -13.00
CA GLY A 450 6.76 36.01 -12.20
C GLY A 450 6.03 35.66 -10.91
N ARG A 451 5.97 34.37 -10.54
CA ARG A 451 5.46 33.88 -9.25
C ARG A 451 6.62 33.48 -8.35
N ARG A 452 6.54 33.88 -7.08
CA ARG A 452 7.47 33.48 -6.03
C ARG A 452 6.99 32.20 -5.36
N LEU A 453 7.74 31.13 -5.51
CA LEU A 453 7.42 29.78 -5.03
C LEU A 453 8.30 29.46 -3.82
N GLY A 454 7.73 28.91 -2.74
CA GLY A 454 8.44 28.57 -1.51
C GLY A 454 7.64 28.96 -0.26
N PRO A 455 8.20 28.80 0.95
CA PRO A 455 9.58 28.40 1.23
C PRO A 455 9.87 26.90 0.94
N PHE A 456 11.03 26.60 0.35
CA PHE A 456 11.57 25.25 0.23
C PHE A 456 12.53 24.96 1.36
N TYR A 457 12.44 23.73 1.86
CA TYR A 457 13.23 23.23 2.95
C TYR A 457 13.97 21.98 2.48
N THR A 458 15.15 21.75 3.05
CA THR A 458 15.81 20.45 2.93
C THR A 458 14.88 19.33 3.44
N PHE A 459 15.12 18.10 2.97
CA PHE A 459 14.37 16.94 3.45
C PHE A 459 14.46 16.77 4.97
N GLY A 460 15.60 17.13 5.58
CA GLY A 460 15.79 17.14 7.04
C GLY A 460 14.82 18.09 7.74
N GLU A 461 14.76 19.35 7.30
CA GLU A 461 13.85 20.35 7.86
C GLU A 461 12.37 19.99 7.63
N LEU A 462 12.01 19.52 6.43
CA LEU A 462 10.63 19.06 6.16
C LEU A 462 10.26 17.87 7.06
N SER A 463 11.20 16.94 7.25
CA SER A 463 11.01 15.81 8.15
C SER A 463 10.79 16.27 9.58
N LEU A 464 11.51 17.29 10.08
CA LEU A 464 11.32 17.86 11.42
C LEU A 464 9.91 18.46 11.58
N LYS A 465 9.47 19.26 10.61
CA LYS A 465 8.15 19.91 10.65
C LYS A 465 6.98 18.93 10.63
N ASN A 466 7.13 17.81 9.91
CA ASN A 466 6.06 16.83 9.72
C ASN A 466 6.07 15.69 10.76
N ARG A 467 6.94 15.72 11.78
CA ARG A 467 7.07 14.60 12.74
C ARG A 467 5.80 14.27 13.49
N ALA A 468 5.04 15.26 13.95
CA ALA A 468 3.79 15.02 14.67
C ALA A 468 2.80 14.22 13.82
N SER A 469 2.61 14.61 12.56
CA SER A 469 1.74 13.88 11.63
C SER A 469 2.23 12.47 11.34
N ARG A 470 3.56 12.28 11.21
CA ARG A 470 4.14 10.95 11.00
C ARG A 470 3.97 10.03 12.22
N ILE A 471 4.13 10.56 13.43
CA ILE A 471 3.87 9.82 14.66
C ILE A 471 2.40 9.44 14.76
N ARG A 472 1.46 10.37 14.52
CA ARG A 472 0.02 10.05 14.49
C ARG A 472 -0.30 8.95 13.47
N TYR A 473 0.24 9.04 12.27
CA TYR A 473 0.07 8.01 11.24
C TYR A 473 0.52 6.63 11.71
N GLU A 474 1.71 6.52 12.32
CA GLU A 474 2.17 5.24 12.88
C GLU A 474 1.34 4.81 14.11
N MET A 475 0.88 5.74 14.94
CA MET A 475 0.00 5.43 16.07
C MET A 475 -1.34 4.84 15.58
N ASP A 476 -1.98 5.44 14.59
CA ASP A 476 -3.26 4.96 14.04
C ASP A 476 -3.10 3.56 13.44
N LYS A 477 -2.01 3.34 12.69
CA LYS A 477 -1.67 2.03 12.11
C LYS A 477 -1.44 0.95 13.17
N LEU A 478 -0.83 1.30 14.30
CA LEU A 478 -0.43 0.35 15.35
C LEU A 478 -1.45 0.20 16.49
N HIS A 479 -2.43 1.10 16.56
CA HIS A 479 -3.36 1.27 17.68
C HIS A 479 -3.92 -0.07 18.19
N ASP A 480 -4.66 -0.79 17.35
CA ASP A 480 -5.38 -2.00 17.78
C ASP A 480 -4.47 -3.13 18.27
N ARG A 481 -3.25 -3.19 17.74
CA ARG A 481 -2.25 -4.18 18.16
C ARG A 481 -1.65 -3.78 19.50
N VAL A 482 -1.19 -2.52 19.64
CA VAL A 482 -0.54 -2.03 20.87
C VAL A 482 -1.52 -1.97 22.04
N MET A 483 -2.79 -1.66 21.81
CA MET A 483 -3.79 -1.61 22.89
C MET A 483 -3.99 -2.96 23.59
N LYS A 484 -3.64 -4.08 22.96
CA LYS A 484 -3.62 -5.42 23.58
C LYS A 484 -2.42 -5.65 24.50
N LEU A 485 -1.39 -4.82 24.37
CA LEU A 485 -0.09 -4.92 25.05
C LEU A 485 0.11 -3.85 26.13
N LYS A 486 -0.82 -2.89 26.25
CA LYS A 486 -0.68 -1.71 27.13
C LYS A 486 -0.38 -2.04 28.60
N ASP A 487 -0.85 -3.19 29.07
CA ASP A 487 -0.72 -3.62 30.47
C ASP A 487 0.58 -4.43 30.71
N ILE A 488 1.35 -4.72 29.66
CA ILE A 488 2.64 -5.43 29.75
C ILE A 488 3.71 -4.46 30.24
N VAL A 489 4.37 -4.84 31.34
CA VAL A 489 5.52 -4.12 31.89
C VAL A 489 6.77 -4.96 31.63
N PRO A 490 7.63 -4.58 30.67
CA PRO A 490 8.86 -5.33 30.42
C PRO A 490 9.81 -5.19 31.62
N PRO A 491 10.46 -6.28 32.06
CA PRO A 491 11.35 -6.25 33.21
C PRO A 491 12.61 -5.43 32.89
N GLU A 492 13.02 -4.61 33.86
CA GLU A 492 14.23 -3.79 33.72
C GLU A 492 15.48 -4.71 33.66
N PRO A 493 16.32 -4.60 32.60
CA PRO A 493 17.56 -5.37 32.54
C PRO A 493 18.51 -4.92 33.66
N PRO A 494 19.32 -5.84 34.23
CA PRO A 494 20.26 -5.50 35.29
C PRO A 494 21.29 -4.47 34.81
N ALA A 495 21.12 -3.21 35.19
CA ALA A 495 22.00 -2.10 34.80
C ALA A 495 22.56 -1.38 36.03
N ARG A 496 23.87 -1.07 35.99
CA ARG A 496 24.56 -0.35 37.08
C ARG A 496 24.27 1.17 37.08
N ARG A 497 23.73 1.71 35.99
CA ARG A 497 23.44 3.15 35.79
C ARG A 497 22.23 3.32 34.86
N PRO A 498 21.53 4.47 34.90
CA PRO A 498 20.51 4.81 33.92
C PRO A 498 21.05 4.71 32.49
N TRP A 499 20.34 4.04 31.59
CA TRP A 499 20.83 3.68 30.26
C TRP A 499 21.10 4.89 29.35
N TRP A 500 20.45 6.02 29.59
CA TRP A 500 20.67 7.25 28.83
C TRP A 500 21.97 7.97 29.19
N LYS A 501 22.62 7.62 30.31
CA LYS A 501 23.89 8.25 30.73
C LYS A 501 25.13 7.73 30.00
N PHE A 502 25.02 6.70 29.17
CA PHE A 502 26.15 6.13 28.44
C PHE A 502 26.54 6.90 27.17
N TRP A 503 25.71 7.87 26.74
CA TRP A 503 25.79 8.44 25.40
C TRP A 503 26.02 9.96 25.38
N GLY A 504 26.13 10.59 26.55
CA GLY A 504 26.52 11.99 26.68
C GLY A 504 28.03 12.16 26.75
N SER A 505 28.72 11.97 25.63
CA SER A 505 30.14 12.35 25.44
C SER A 505 30.39 12.81 24.01
#